data_AF-A0A3D2RVA1-F1
#
_entry.id   AF-A0A3D2RVA1-F1
#
_cell.length_a   1.000
_cell.length_b   1.000
_cell.length_c   1.000
_cell.angle_alpha   90.00
_cell.angle_beta   90.00
_cell.angle_gamma   90.00
#
_symmetry.space_group_name_H-M   'P 1'
#
loop_
_entity.id
_entity.type
_entity.pdbx_description
1 polymer ?
#
loop_
_entity_poly.entity_id
_entity_poly.type
_entity_poly.pdbx_seq_one_letter_code
_entity_poly.pdbx_strand_id
1 'polypeptide(L)'
;MVALFVISNSPSVVVALDNKALLVNGGYVDLQEKDHFKIKNRQITLEAWIYQEKPLPVWSGIFSCVWDSGSDEGGYALMSDGKSGLMFEFVPNSYGALLPTAPDTIVLKRWHHVAATYDGLKIRLYVNGKEKGGQAVESDGIDYDPSNSLSIGRFQDNDENFRWDGMIDEVRLWSVTRSPDQIKATMQKRLKGDEAGLVGYWNFDDESPNDRSVYGNHGTLHEGAEIGPADLILAGSNEPISAVLVRALEQTDIKNLGEIAETLSQLGLEATVAVPILQAKLGGDDPKVQFQVASALYKIDPLTKKMVVPVLIESLKVSDLNLRTQIASKLYEISPSLVGNEIISQIIPALQSS
;
A
#
# COMPACT_ATOMS: atom_id res chain seq x y z
N MET A 1 17.53 -5.66 39.29
CA MET A 1 18.11 -6.68 38.38
C MET A 1 16.98 -7.58 37.89
N VAL A 2 16.27 -7.17 36.84
CA VAL A 2 15.43 -8.05 36.01
C VAL A 2 15.56 -7.50 34.60
N ALA A 3 16.09 -8.33 33.71
CA ALA A 3 16.39 -8.03 32.32
C ALA A 3 15.11 -8.04 31.48
N LEU A 4 15.00 -7.10 30.54
CA LEU A 4 14.15 -7.27 29.37
C LEU A 4 15.04 -7.20 28.13
N PHE A 5 15.45 -8.36 27.67
CA PHE A 5 16.20 -8.58 26.44
C PHE A 5 15.25 -9.28 25.47
N VAL A 6 14.66 -8.53 24.54
CA VAL A 6 14.21 -9.05 23.23
C VAL A 6 14.30 -7.87 22.26
N ILE A 7 15.50 -7.63 21.72
CA ILE A 7 15.60 -7.01 20.39
C ILE A 7 15.81 -8.21 19.46
N SER A 8 14.71 -8.68 18.87
CA SER A 8 14.80 -9.64 17.78
C SER A 8 15.47 -8.94 16.60
N ASN A 9 16.66 -9.43 16.23
CA ASN A 9 17.23 -9.20 14.92
C ASN A 9 16.34 -9.87 13.88
N SER A 10 15.33 -9.15 13.43
CA SER A 10 14.73 -9.34 12.11
C SER A 10 15.24 -8.20 11.26
N PRO A 11 15.77 -8.43 10.03
CA PRO A 11 16.06 -7.32 9.14
C PRO A 11 14.73 -6.62 8.87
N SER A 12 14.56 -5.46 9.49
CA SER A 12 13.45 -4.56 9.24
C SER A 12 13.45 -4.30 7.75
N VAL A 13 12.47 -4.87 7.04
CA VAL A 13 12.15 -4.44 5.70
C VAL A 13 11.61 -3.02 5.91
N VAL A 14 12.50 -2.03 5.78
CA VAL A 14 12.10 -0.64 5.67
C VAL A 14 11.45 -0.53 4.30
N VAL A 15 10.18 -0.93 4.20
CA VAL A 15 9.33 -0.50 3.09
C VAL A 15 9.04 0.97 3.39
N ALA A 16 9.44 1.83 2.45
CA ALA A 16 9.19 3.25 2.55
C ALA A 16 7.69 3.50 2.75
N LEU A 17 7.36 4.30 3.77
CA LEU A 17 6.01 4.64 4.22
C LEU A 17 5.20 5.47 3.19
N ASP A 18 5.78 5.73 2.01
CA ASP A 18 5.15 6.44 0.90
C ASP A 18 4.66 5.50 -0.22
N ASN A 19 4.73 4.17 -0.04
CA ASN A 19 4.36 3.24 -1.11
C ASN A 19 2.84 2.99 -1.15
N LYS A 20 2.18 3.36 -2.25
CA LYS A 20 0.76 3.05 -2.49
C LYS A 20 0.66 1.80 -3.36
N ALA A 21 -0.34 0.97 -3.09
CA ALA A 21 -0.55 -0.28 -3.80
C ALA A 21 -2.01 -0.42 -4.22
N LEU A 22 -2.23 -1.25 -5.24
CA LEU A 22 -3.56 -1.68 -5.64
C LEU A 22 -4.04 -2.77 -4.67
N LEU A 23 -5.09 -2.50 -3.90
CA LEU A 23 -5.89 -3.53 -3.22
C LEU A 23 -6.90 -4.07 -4.21
N VAL A 24 -6.88 -5.38 -4.44
CA VAL A 24 -7.77 -5.99 -5.42
C VAL A 24 -9.12 -6.40 -4.83
N ASN A 25 -9.24 -6.87 -3.58
CA ASN A 25 -10.50 -7.18 -2.84
C ASN A 25 -11.77 -7.45 -3.70
N GLY A 26 -11.69 -8.37 -4.66
CA GLY A 26 -12.78 -8.71 -5.57
C GLY A 26 -12.99 -7.79 -6.78
N GLY A 27 -12.30 -6.66 -6.91
CA GLY A 27 -12.15 -5.83 -8.12
C GLY A 27 -10.94 -6.18 -9.01
N TYR A 28 -10.55 -5.24 -9.88
CA TYR A 28 -9.41 -5.35 -10.83
C TYR A 28 -9.12 -3.99 -11.51
N VAL A 29 -8.02 -3.94 -12.25
CA VAL A 29 -7.74 -2.87 -13.24
C VAL A 29 -7.93 -3.45 -14.65
N ASP A 30 -8.77 -2.80 -15.44
CA ASP A 30 -8.92 -3.07 -16.88
C ASP A 30 -7.96 -2.21 -17.69
N LEU A 31 -7.09 -2.83 -18.48
CA LEU A 31 -6.17 -2.14 -19.39
C LEU A 31 -6.69 -2.10 -20.84
N GLN A 32 -7.85 -2.71 -21.09
CA GLN A 32 -8.50 -2.84 -22.40
C GLN A 32 -7.65 -3.62 -23.42
N GLU A 33 -8.22 -3.86 -24.60
CA GLU A 33 -7.47 -4.41 -25.72
C GLU A 33 -6.59 -3.32 -26.35
N LYS A 34 -5.28 -3.57 -26.40
CA LYS A 34 -4.31 -2.69 -27.07
C LYS A 34 -3.25 -3.50 -27.79
N ASP A 35 -2.86 -3.06 -28.99
CA ASP A 35 -1.81 -3.72 -29.78
C ASP A 35 -0.44 -3.74 -29.09
N HIS A 36 -0.16 -2.80 -28.19
CA HIS A 36 1.06 -2.78 -27.39
C HIS A 36 1.23 -4.04 -26.53
N PHE A 37 0.13 -4.69 -26.11
CA PHE A 37 0.17 -5.90 -25.29
C PHE A 37 0.35 -7.19 -26.10
N LYS A 38 0.28 -7.09 -27.44
CA LYS A 38 0.50 -8.20 -28.38
C LYS A 38 1.99 -8.31 -28.71
N ILE A 39 2.76 -8.98 -27.85
CA ILE A 39 4.23 -9.06 -27.91
C ILE A 39 4.67 -10.04 -29.01
N LYS A 40 5.21 -9.51 -30.13
CA LYS A 40 5.50 -10.30 -31.35
C LYS A 40 6.94 -10.81 -31.48
N ASN A 41 7.86 -10.35 -30.63
CA ASN A 41 9.28 -10.66 -30.75
C ASN A 41 9.71 -11.91 -29.94
N ARG A 42 8.75 -12.76 -29.57
CA ARG A 42 8.97 -14.04 -28.87
C ARG A 42 9.71 -13.92 -27.53
N GLN A 43 9.67 -12.74 -26.91
CA GLN A 43 10.31 -12.47 -25.63
C GLN A 43 9.38 -11.64 -24.78
N ILE A 44 9.16 -12.05 -23.54
CA ILE A 44 8.30 -11.32 -22.62
C ILE A 44 8.83 -11.45 -21.20
N THR A 45 8.65 -10.39 -20.41
CA THR A 45 8.76 -10.46 -18.95
C THR A 45 7.55 -9.80 -18.31
N LEU A 46 6.88 -10.51 -17.42
CA LEU A 46 5.87 -10.01 -16.49
C LEU A 46 6.52 -9.89 -15.12
N GLU A 47 6.37 -8.78 -14.41
CA GLU A 47 6.82 -8.69 -13.02
C GLU A 47 5.90 -7.80 -12.18
N ALA A 48 5.79 -8.09 -10.89
CA ALA A 48 5.02 -7.33 -9.92
C ALA A 48 5.53 -7.61 -8.50
N TRP A 49 5.28 -6.69 -7.57
CA TRP A 49 5.21 -6.99 -6.15
C TRP A 49 3.79 -7.45 -5.79
N ILE A 50 3.69 -8.50 -5.00
CA ILE A 50 2.41 -9.03 -4.52
C ILE A 50 2.43 -9.24 -3.01
N TYR A 51 1.26 -9.12 -2.40
CA TYR A 51 1.03 -9.46 -1.00
C TYR A 51 -0.28 -10.26 -0.87
N GLN A 52 -0.17 -11.45 -0.29
CA GLN A 52 -1.31 -12.35 -0.03
C GLN A 52 -1.53 -12.51 1.47
N GLU A 53 -2.75 -12.33 1.97
CA GLU A 53 -3.07 -12.54 3.39
C GLU A 53 -3.44 -13.98 3.73
N LYS A 54 -4.05 -14.64 2.76
CA LYS A 54 -4.59 -16.00 2.83
C LYS A 54 -4.27 -16.74 1.52
N PRO A 55 -4.30 -18.08 1.52
CA PRO A 55 -4.19 -18.83 0.28
C PRO A 55 -5.29 -18.40 -0.69
N LEU A 56 -4.93 -18.26 -1.96
CA LEU A 56 -5.88 -17.93 -3.03
C LEU A 56 -6.29 -19.19 -3.78
N PRO A 57 -7.50 -19.23 -4.35
CA PRO A 57 -7.89 -20.25 -5.32
C PRO A 57 -6.86 -20.39 -6.46
N VAL A 58 -6.91 -21.53 -7.13
CA VAL A 58 -6.20 -21.69 -8.40
C VAL A 58 -6.75 -20.66 -9.40
N TRP A 59 -5.88 -20.19 -10.30
CA TRP A 59 -6.21 -19.21 -11.33
C TRP A 59 -6.49 -17.78 -10.87
N SER A 60 -6.49 -17.48 -9.56
CA SER A 60 -6.54 -16.08 -9.09
C SER A 60 -5.40 -15.26 -9.71
N GLY A 61 -5.72 -14.39 -10.67
CA GLY A 61 -4.73 -13.79 -11.57
C GLY A 61 -4.15 -12.46 -11.07
N ILE A 62 -2.82 -12.32 -11.18
CA ILE A 62 -2.10 -11.08 -10.93
C ILE A 62 -2.13 -10.23 -12.21
N PHE A 63 -1.92 -10.88 -13.34
CA PHE A 63 -1.77 -10.29 -14.68
C PHE A 63 -2.32 -11.28 -15.71
N SER A 64 -3.23 -10.85 -16.60
CA SER A 64 -3.85 -11.77 -17.58
C SER A 64 -4.19 -11.10 -18.89
N CYS A 65 -3.70 -11.68 -19.99
CA CYS A 65 -4.08 -11.40 -21.37
C CYS A 65 -4.19 -12.74 -22.10
N VAL A 66 -5.27 -13.48 -21.83
CA VAL A 66 -5.54 -14.83 -22.35
C VAL A 66 -6.90 -14.85 -23.01
N TRP A 67 -7.07 -15.54 -24.13
CA TRP A 67 -8.38 -15.84 -24.70
C TRP A 67 -8.55 -17.36 -24.74
N ASP A 68 -9.79 -17.83 -24.59
CA ASP A 68 -10.14 -19.25 -24.69
C ASP A 68 -11.45 -19.39 -25.47
N SER A 69 -11.46 -20.19 -26.52
CA SER A 69 -12.66 -20.49 -27.32
C SER A 69 -13.33 -21.82 -26.92
N GLY A 70 -12.78 -22.51 -25.93
CA GLY A 70 -13.07 -23.89 -25.53
C GLY A 70 -12.37 -24.95 -26.40
N SER A 71 -11.98 -24.61 -27.64
CA SER A 71 -11.22 -25.50 -28.54
C SER A 71 -9.77 -25.10 -28.73
N ASP A 72 -9.48 -23.81 -28.58
CA ASP A 72 -8.16 -23.20 -28.68
C ASP A 72 -8.07 -22.10 -27.63
N GLU A 73 -6.85 -21.86 -27.17
CA GLU A 73 -6.50 -20.85 -26.19
C GLU A 73 -5.23 -20.13 -26.67
N GLY A 74 -5.04 -18.89 -26.25
CA GLY A 74 -3.85 -18.12 -26.58
C GLY A 74 -3.57 -16.99 -25.58
N GLY A 75 -2.29 -16.65 -25.41
CA GLY A 75 -1.89 -15.49 -24.62
C GLY A 75 -0.93 -15.82 -23.47
N TYR A 76 -1.02 -15.04 -22.40
CA TYR A 76 -0.16 -15.18 -21.23
C TYR A 76 -0.86 -14.72 -19.95
N ALA A 77 -0.59 -15.40 -18.84
CA ALA A 77 -1.08 -14.98 -17.53
C ALA A 77 -0.16 -15.43 -16.40
N LEU A 78 -0.06 -14.59 -15.36
CA LEU A 78 0.63 -14.90 -14.11
C LEU A 78 -0.39 -14.90 -12.97
N MET A 79 -0.50 -16.02 -12.28
CA MET A 79 -1.62 -16.31 -11.36
C MET A 79 -1.21 -17.18 -10.18
N SER A 80 -2.14 -17.40 -9.25
CA SER A 80 -2.03 -18.37 -8.15
C SER A 80 -2.17 -19.82 -8.65
N ASP A 81 -1.40 -20.74 -8.08
CA ASP A 81 -1.52 -22.19 -8.33
C ASP A 81 -2.53 -22.90 -7.39
N GLY A 82 -3.17 -22.15 -6.48
CA GLY A 82 -4.08 -22.70 -5.47
C GLY A 82 -3.42 -23.34 -4.25
N LYS A 83 -2.08 -23.34 -4.18
CA LYS A 83 -1.25 -24.05 -3.18
C LYS A 83 -0.21 -23.13 -2.55
N SER A 84 -0.51 -21.84 -2.46
CA SER A 84 0.43 -20.80 -2.01
C SER A 84 1.70 -20.73 -2.88
N GLY A 85 1.58 -21.06 -4.15
CA GLY A 85 2.59 -20.85 -5.19
C GLY A 85 2.05 -19.98 -6.32
N LEU A 86 2.80 -19.94 -7.43
CA LEU A 86 2.42 -19.23 -8.65
C LEU A 86 2.32 -20.20 -9.81
N MET A 87 1.56 -19.82 -10.82
CA MET A 87 1.48 -20.47 -12.11
C MET A 87 1.69 -19.43 -13.21
N PHE A 88 2.58 -19.75 -14.15
CA PHE A 88 2.72 -19.00 -15.39
C PHE A 88 2.09 -19.80 -16.51
N GLU A 89 1.03 -19.23 -17.05
CA GLU A 89 0.41 -19.69 -18.28
C GLU A 89 1.02 -18.95 -19.45
N PHE A 90 1.45 -19.74 -20.43
CA PHE A 90 2.01 -19.23 -21.66
C PHE A 90 1.49 -20.08 -22.80
N VAL A 91 0.67 -19.48 -23.66
CA VAL A 91 -0.04 -20.20 -24.70
C VAL A 91 0.39 -19.69 -26.08
N PRO A 92 1.37 -20.38 -26.69
CA PRO A 92 1.92 -19.96 -27.96
C PRO A 92 1.09 -20.31 -29.19
N ASN A 93 0.43 -21.49 -29.20
CA ASN A 93 -0.45 -21.99 -30.27
C ASN A 93 -1.10 -23.34 -29.86
N SER A 94 -2.43 -23.40 -29.73
CA SER A 94 -3.28 -24.59 -29.48
C SER A 94 -3.02 -25.46 -28.23
N TYR A 95 -1.80 -25.47 -27.67
CA TYR A 95 -1.46 -26.13 -26.40
C TYR A 95 -0.67 -25.19 -25.50
N GLY A 96 -1.31 -24.77 -24.40
CA GLY A 96 -0.71 -23.96 -23.37
C GLY A 96 0.34 -24.68 -22.54
N ALA A 97 1.39 -23.95 -22.14
CA ALA A 97 2.31 -24.37 -21.11
C ALA A 97 1.90 -23.75 -19.78
N LEU A 98 1.54 -24.60 -18.81
CA LEU A 98 1.33 -24.23 -17.43
C LEU A 98 2.56 -24.59 -16.60
N LEU A 99 3.31 -23.58 -16.16
CA LEU A 99 4.46 -23.76 -15.28
C LEU A 99 4.10 -23.34 -13.85
N PRO A 100 3.82 -24.29 -12.93
CA PRO A 100 3.66 -23.99 -11.53
C PRO A 100 5.00 -23.89 -10.79
N THR A 101 5.04 -23.15 -9.68
CA THR A 101 6.09 -23.29 -8.66
C THR A 101 5.81 -24.48 -7.74
N ALA A 102 6.73 -24.76 -6.82
CA ALA A 102 6.44 -25.66 -5.71
C ALA A 102 5.37 -25.04 -4.76
N PRO A 103 4.56 -25.87 -4.06
CA PRO A 103 3.67 -25.39 -3.01
C PRO A 103 4.40 -24.56 -1.95
N ASP A 104 3.68 -23.65 -1.29
CA ASP A 104 4.20 -22.79 -0.22
C ASP A 104 5.41 -21.91 -0.62
N THR A 105 5.58 -21.67 -1.93
CA THR A 105 6.64 -20.77 -2.44
C THR A 105 6.39 -19.31 -2.04
N ILE A 106 5.11 -18.90 -1.95
CA ILE A 106 4.68 -17.59 -1.47
C ILE A 106 4.36 -17.69 0.02
N VAL A 107 5.07 -16.90 0.83
CA VAL A 107 4.82 -16.82 2.26
C VAL A 107 3.74 -15.77 2.49
N LEU A 108 2.62 -16.19 3.07
CA LEU A 108 1.53 -15.29 3.39
C LEU A 108 1.96 -14.15 4.32
N LYS A 109 1.26 -13.04 4.22
CA LYS A 109 1.48 -11.81 4.97
C LYS A 109 2.87 -11.21 4.78
N ARG A 110 3.44 -11.41 3.59
CA ARG A 110 4.73 -10.84 3.18
C ARG A 110 4.67 -10.39 1.73
N TRP A 111 5.35 -9.29 1.46
CA TRP A 111 5.60 -8.83 0.11
C TRP A 111 6.59 -9.77 -0.60
N HIS A 112 6.24 -10.15 -1.82
CA HIS A 112 7.08 -10.94 -2.71
C HIS A 112 7.16 -10.26 -4.08
N HIS A 113 8.36 -10.08 -4.61
CA HIS A 113 8.52 -9.76 -6.01
C HIS A 113 8.40 -11.04 -6.83
N VAL A 114 7.55 -11.04 -7.83
CA VAL A 114 7.30 -12.18 -8.71
C VAL A 114 7.59 -11.78 -10.14
N ALA A 115 8.15 -12.70 -10.92
CA ALA A 115 8.34 -12.47 -12.34
C ALA A 115 8.20 -13.76 -13.15
N ALA A 116 7.67 -13.64 -14.35
CA ALA A 116 7.59 -14.69 -15.36
C ALA A 116 8.29 -14.22 -16.63
N THR A 117 9.09 -15.07 -17.25
CA THR A 117 9.82 -14.72 -18.47
C THR A 117 9.69 -15.79 -19.54
N TYR A 118 9.71 -15.40 -20.80
CA TYR A 118 9.94 -16.27 -21.95
C TYR A 118 11.07 -15.70 -22.81
N ASP A 119 12.01 -16.56 -23.24
CA ASP A 119 13.18 -16.19 -24.06
C ASP A 119 13.11 -16.64 -25.52
N GLY A 120 11.95 -17.13 -25.96
CA GLY A 120 11.76 -17.71 -27.29
C GLY A 120 12.00 -19.22 -27.34
N LEU A 121 12.49 -19.82 -26.25
CA LEU A 121 12.78 -21.25 -26.10
C LEU A 121 12.29 -21.84 -24.76
N LYS A 122 12.26 -21.04 -23.70
CA LYS A 122 12.02 -21.50 -22.33
C LYS A 122 11.27 -20.45 -21.52
N ILE A 123 10.20 -20.89 -20.87
CA ILE A 123 9.51 -20.12 -19.84
C ILE A 123 10.16 -20.34 -18.47
N ARG A 124 10.18 -19.31 -17.62
CA ARG A 124 10.74 -19.37 -16.25
C ARG A 124 9.92 -18.53 -15.28
N LEU A 125 9.92 -18.96 -14.02
CA LEU A 125 9.32 -18.24 -12.90
C LEU A 125 10.37 -17.84 -11.87
N TYR A 126 10.21 -16.65 -11.31
CA TYR A 126 11.09 -16.06 -10.30
C TYR A 126 10.30 -15.55 -9.13
N VAL A 127 10.83 -15.77 -7.91
CA VAL A 127 10.32 -15.14 -6.68
C VAL A 127 11.49 -14.54 -5.92
N ASN A 128 11.37 -13.26 -5.58
CA ASN A 128 12.43 -12.43 -4.97
C ASN A 128 13.75 -12.51 -5.77
N GLY A 129 13.63 -12.48 -7.09
CA GLY A 129 14.75 -12.56 -8.04
C GLY A 129 15.43 -13.93 -8.14
N LYS A 130 14.93 -14.98 -7.47
CA LYS A 130 15.47 -16.35 -7.58
C LYS A 130 14.56 -17.21 -8.44
N GLU A 131 15.15 -17.95 -9.39
CA GLU A 131 14.40 -18.90 -10.24
C GLU A 131 13.75 -19.99 -9.37
N LYS A 132 12.48 -20.28 -9.67
CA LYS A 132 11.67 -21.30 -8.98
C LYS A 132 11.30 -22.47 -9.88
N GLY A 133 11.37 -22.28 -11.19
CA GLY A 133 11.10 -23.32 -12.17
C GLY A 133 11.29 -22.78 -13.57
N GLY A 134 11.36 -23.71 -14.53
CA GLY A 134 11.38 -23.37 -15.94
C GLY A 134 11.15 -24.58 -16.83
N GLN A 135 10.53 -24.34 -17.98
CA GLN A 135 10.08 -25.36 -18.91
C GLN A 135 10.40 -24.94 -20.34
N ALA A 136 10.97 -25.85 -21.13
CA ALA A 136 11.20 -25.62 -22.55
C ALA A 136 9.84 -25.52 -23.26
N VAL A 137 9.67 -24.46 -24.04
CA VAL A 137 8.50 -24.18 -24.86
C VAL A 137 9.04 -23.58 -26.15
N GLU A 138 9.11 -24.38 -27.19
CA GLU A 138 9.51 -23.89 -28.51
C GLU A 138 8.25 -23.42 -29.24
N SER A 139 8.21 -22.13 -29.56
CA SER A 139 7.09 -21.53 -30.29
C SER A 139 7.57 -20.44 -31.24
N ASP A 140 6.84 -20.22 -32.34
CA ASP A 140 7.00 -19.09 -33.26
C ASP A 140 6.38 -17.77 -32.77
N GLY A 141 5.57 -17.77 -31.71
CA GLY A 141 4.91 -16.56 -31.20
C GLY A 141 4.08 -16.77 -29.93
N ILE A 142 3.31 -15.75 -29.59
CA ILE A 142 2.19 -15.84 -28.65
C ILE A 142 0.93 -15.63 -29.48
N ASP A 143 -0.07 -16.48 -29.27
CA ASP A 143 -1.33 -16.35 -29.99
C ASP A 143 -2.23 -15.29 -29.33
N TYR A 144 -2.75 -14.37 -30.15
CA TYR A 144 -3.59 -13.25 -29.74
C TYR A 144 -4.85 -13.15 -30.61
N ASP A 145 -5.23 -14.21 -31.33
CA ASP A 145 -6.41 -14.24 -32.19
C ASP A 145 -7.38 -15.36 -31.80
N PRO A 146 -8.56 -15.05 -31.24
CA PRO A 146 -9.12 -13.71 -31.04
C PRO A 146 -8.37 -12.87 -30.00
N SER A 147 -8.50 -11.56 -30.10
CA SER A 147 -7.91 -10.65 -29.12
C SER A 147 -8.62 -10.70 -27.77
N ASN A 148 -7.88 -10.51 -26.69
CA ASN A 148 -8.44 -10.21 -25.38
C ASN A 148 -7.81 -8.96 -24.75
N SER A 149 -8.53 -8.38 -23.79
CA SER A 149 -8.05 -7.27 -22.98
C SER A 149 -7.01 -7.75 -21.95
N LEU A 150 -6.05 -6.89 -21.66
CA LEU A 150 -5.13 -7.12 -20.55
C LEU A 150 -5.78 -6.62 -19.24
N SER A 151 -5.58 -7.34 -18.15
CA SER A 151 -6.04 -6.92 -16.82
C SER A 151 -5.03 -7.20 -15.71
N ILE A 152 -5.10 -6.41 -14.64
CA ILE A 152 -4.33 -6.58 -13.40
C ILE A 152 -5.31 -6.92 -12.28
N GLY A 153 -5.00 -7.94 -11.47
CA GLY A 153 -5.83 -8.37 -10.34
C GLY A 153 -6.95 -9.36 -10.71
N ARG A 154 -6.94 -9.89 -11.94
CA ARG A 154 -7.76 -11.05 -12.29
C ARG A 154 -7.09 -11.91 -13.36
N PHE A 155 -7.50 -13.15 -13.40
CA PHE A 155 -7.46 -13.97 -14.61
C PHE A 155 -8.83 -13.85 -15.28
N GLN A 156 -8.82 -13.65 -16.58
CA GLN A 156 -10.04 -13.63 -17.39
C GLN A 156 -9.71 -14.10 -18.79
N ASP A 157 -10.49 -15.06 -19.24
CA ASP A 157 -10.67 -15.46 -20.63
C ASP A 157 -12.17 -15.30 -20.99
N ASN A 158 -12.68 -16.10 -21.92
CA ASN A 158 -14.03 -15.96 -22.45
C ASN A 158 -15.13 -16.53 -21.54
N ASP A 159 -14.84 -17.53 -20.71
CA ASP A 159 -15.82 -18.19 -19.82
C ASP A 159 -15.40 -18.26 -18.35
N GLU A 160 -14.18 -17.87 -18.03
CA GLU A 160 -13.62 -17.82 -16.69
C GLU A 160 -13.27 -16.40 -16.23
N ASN A 161 -13.40 -16.16 -14.92
CA ASN A 161 -13.09 -14.87 -14.29
C ASN A 161 -12.70 -15.06 -12.83
N PHE A 162 -11.40 -15.29 -12.58
CA PHE A 162 -10.86 -15.56 -11.26
C PHE A 162 -10.12 -14.35 -10.70
N ARG A 163 -10.69 -13.77 -9.63
CA ARG A 163 -10.14 -12.57 -9.00
C ARG A 163 -8.95 -12.87 -8.10
N TRP A 164 -8.02 -11.93 -8.05
CA TRP A 164 -7.02 -11.86 -6.99
C TRP A 164 -7.62 -11.26 -5.72
N ASP A 165 -7.09 -11.67 -4.57
CA ASP A 165 -7.42 -11.07 -3.29
C ASP A 165 -6.14 -10.80 -2.50
N GLY A 166 -5.80 -9.52 -2.37
CA GLY A 166 -4.52 -9.06 -1.84
C GLY A 166 -4.08 -7.76 -2.50
N MET A 167 -2.83 -7.37 -2.25
CA MET A 167 -2.26 -6.18 -2.87
C MET A 167 -1.27 -6.50 -3.98
N ILE A 168 -1.20 -5.60 -4.95
CA ILE A 168 -0.29 -5.64 -6.09
C ILE A 168 0.36 -4.26 -6.24
N ASP A 169 1.65 -4.24 -6.54
CA ASP A 169 2.42 -3.02 -6.77
C ASP A 169 3.50 -3.25 -7.84
N GLU A 170 4.07 -2.17 -8.41
CA GLU A 170 5.19 -2.19 -9.34
C GLU A 170 4.99 -3.16 -10.52
N VAL A 171 3.78 -3.17 -11.08
CA VAL A 171 3.42 -4.06 -12.17
C VAL A 171 4.12 -3.60 -13.44
N ARG A 172 4.85 -4.49 -14.11
CA ARG A 172 5.59 -4.18 -15.33
C ARG A 172 5.43 -5.27 -16.37
N LEU A 173 5.26 -4.83 -17.62
CA LEU A 173 5.27 -5.67 -18.81
C LEU A 173 6.44 -5.25 -19.69
N TRP A 174 7.28 -6.20 -20.05
CA TRP A 174 8.42 -6.00 -20.94
C TRP A 174 8.27 -6.83 -22.21
N SER A 175 8.63 -6.25 -23.35
CA SER A 175 8.81 -6.96 -24.63
C SER A 175 10.20 -7.60 -24.77
N VAL A 176 10.95 -7.73 -23.67
CA VAL A 176 12.27 -8.36 -23.66
C VAL A 176 12.33 -9.36 -22.53
N THR A 177 13.18 -10.38 -22.69
CA THR A 177 13.50 -11.28 -21.59
C THR A 177 14.48 -10.59 -20.65
N ARG A 178 14.07 -10.39 -19.40
CA ARG A 178 14.98 -9.90 -18.36
C ARG A 178 15.69 -11.06 -17.69
N SER A 179 17.01 -10.95 -17.58
CA SER A 179 17.83 -11.90 -16.83
C SER A 179 17.56 -11.82 -15.32
N PRO A 180 17.89 -12.88 -14.54
CA PRO A 180 17.71 -12.85 -13.09
C PRO A 180 18.45 -11.69 -12.40
N ASP A 181 19.62 -11.32 -12.89
CA ASP A 181 20.40 -10.21 -12.34
C ASP A 181 19.79 -8.85 -12.69
N GLN A 182 19.26 -8.69 -13.90
CA GLN A 182 18.47 -7.52 -14.28
C GLN A 182 17.23 -7.38 -13.40
N ILE A 183 16.49 -8.46 -13.14
CA ILE A 183 15.30 -8.45 -12.26
C ILE A 183 15.71 -8.04 -10.83
N LYS A 184 16.72 -8.70 -10.25
CA LYS A 184 17.21 -8.36 -8.90
C LYS A 184 17.68 -6.91 -8.77
N ALA A 185 18.33 -6.38 -9.81
CA ALA A 185 18.88 -5.04 -9.79
C ALA A 185 17.82 -3.93 -9.78
N THR A 186 16.60 -4.22 -10.26
CA THR A 186 15.52 -3.24 -10.43
C THR A 186 14.25 -3.53 -9.64
N MET A 187 14.08 -4.72 -9.06
CA MET A 187 12.85 -5.06 -8.32
C MET A 187 12.60 -4.14 -7.12
N GLN A 188 13.62 -3.56 -6.49
CA GLN A 188 13.47 -2.63 -5.35
C GLN A 188 13.61 -1.16 -5.75
N LYS A 189 13.49 -0.84 -7.05
CA LYS A 189 13.68 0.52 -7.56
C LYS A 189 12.48 0.95 -8.37
N ARG A 190 12.10 2.21 -8.20
CA ARG A 190 11.24 2.89 -9.17
C ARG A 190 11.97 3.01 -10.49
N LEU A 191 11.26 2.68 -11.56
CA LEU A 191 11.76 2.85 -12.92
C LEU A 191 11.39 4.24 -13.44
N LYS A 192 12.10 4.68 -14.47
CA LYS A 192 11.84 5.98 -15.10
C LYS A 192 10.66 5.92 -16.05
N GLY A 193 10.40 4.76 -16.66
CA GLY A 193 9.33 4.56 -17.64
C GLY A 193 9.82 4.57 -19.10
N ASP A 194 11.06 5.00 -19.35
CA ASP A 194 11.67 5.04 -20.69
C ASP A 194 12.71 3.95 -20.92
N GLU A 195 12.75 2.93 -20.06
CA GLU A 195 13.63 1.79 -20.23
C GLU A 195 13.32 1.04 -21.53
N ALA A 196 14.37 0.69 -22.27
CA ALA A 196 14.23 -0.05 -23.52
C ALA A 196 13.50 -1.38 -23.31
N GLY A 197 12.43 -1.59 -24.07
CA GLY A 197 11.59 -2.79 -23.99
C GLY A 197 10.51 -2.75 -22.91
N LEU A 198 10.39 -1.69 -22.11
CA LEU A 198 9.28 -1.52 -21.16
C LEU A 198 8.01 -1.12 -21.90
N VAL A 199 7.00 -1.98 -21.86
CA VAL A 199 5.71 -1.80 -22.57
C VAL A 199 4.65 -1.18 -21.66
N GLY A 200 4.71 -1.46 -20.37
CA GLY A 200 3.81 -0.87 -19.37
C GLY A 200 4.43 -0.94 -17.98
N TYR A 201 4.17 0.08 -17.16
CA TYR A 201 4.63 0.21 -15.79
C TYR A 201 3.58 0.91 -14.92
N TRP A 202 2.92 0.17 -14.04
CA TRP A 202 1.91 0.66 -13.11
C TRP A 202 2.43 0.51 -11.68
N ASN A 203 2.85 1.63 -11.07
CA ASN A 203 3.39 1.69 -9.70
C ASN A 203 2.40 2.23 -8.67
N PHE A 204 1.21 2.66 -9.10
CA PHE A 204 0.10 3.13 -8.25
C PHE A 204 0.40 4.29 -7.27
N ASP A 205 1.62 4.84 -7.25
CA ASP A 205 2.05 5.93 -6.36
C ASP A 205 1.24 7.23 -6.55
N ASP A 206 0.63 7.45 -7.73
CA ASP A 206 -0.25 8.61 -8.00
C ASP A 206 -1.74 8.33 -7.77
N GLU A 207 -2.09 7.28 -7.01
CA GLU A 207 -3.47 6.91 -6.68
C GLU A 207 -4.33 6.58 -7.90
N SER A 208 -3.68 6.16 -8.99
CA SER A 208 -4.36 5.81 -10.22
C SER A 208 -3.66 4.67 -10.95
N PRO A 209 -4.38 3.90 -11.78
CA PRO A 209 -3.78 2.88 -12.64
C PRO A 209 -3.12 3.52 -13.88
N ASN A 210 -2.34 4.57 -13.69
CA ASN A 210 -1.61 5.24 -14.77
C ASN A 210 -0.36 4.45 -15.14
N ASP A 211 -0.26 4.06 -16.41
CA ASP A 211 1.00 3.61 -16.99
C ASP A 211 2.03 4.75 -17.03
N ARG A 212 3.19 4.52 -16.41
CA ARG A 212 4.36 5.41 -16.39
C ARG A 212 5.29 5.20 -17.57
N SER A 213 5.07 4.17 -18.38
CA SER A 213 5.87 3.92 -19.56
C SER A 213 5.62 4.97 -20.65
N VAL A 214 6.50 5.01 -21.65
CA VAL A 214 6.33 5.86 -22.84
C VAL A 214 5.06 5.56 -23.65
N TYR A 215 4.39 4.43 -23.42
CA TYR A 215 3.20 4.02 -24.16
C TYR A 215 1.89 4.53 -23.58
N GLY A 216 1.88 5.01 -22.33
CA GLY A 216 0.67 5.59 -21.71
C GLY A 216 -0.53 4.63 -21.70
N ASN A 217 -0.29 3.34 -21.51
CA ASN A 217 -1.32 2.30 -21.44
C ASN A 217 -2.12 2.36 -20.12
N HIS A 218 -2.72 3.51 -19.79
CA HIS A 218 -3.50 3.69 -18.57
C HIS A 218 -4.67 2.68 -18.48
N GLY A 219 -5.02 2.33 -17.25
CA GLY A 219 -6.14 1.47 -16.93
C GLY A 219 -7.33 2.19 -16.32
N THR A 220 -8.36 1.41 -16.01
CA THR A 220 -9.54 1.84 -15.26
C THR A 220 -9.75 0.89 -14.09
N LEU A 221 -10.03 1.42 -12.89
CA LEU A 221 -10.41 0.62 -11.73
C LEU A 221 -11.85 0.15 -11.87
N HIS A 222 -12.10 -1.11 -11.52
CA HIS A 222 -13.43 -1.71 -11.52
C HIS A 222 -13.74 -2.41 -10.20
N GLU A 223 -15.02 -2.31 -9.80
CA GLU A 223 -15.59 -3.01 -8.66
C GLU A 223 -14.84 -2.68 -7.35
N GLY A 224 -14.46 -3.68 -6.54
CA GLY A 224 -13.83 -3.51 -5.23
C GLY A 224 -12.33 -3.17 -5.24
N ALA A 225 -11.78 -2.72 -6.37
CA ALA A 225 -10.38 -2.36 -6.48
C ALA A 225 -10.13 -0.91 -6.04
N GLU A 226 -9.15 -0.74 -5.16
CA GLU A 226 -8.81 0.55 -4.55
C GLU A 226 -7.29 0.74 -4.57
N ILE A 227 -6.83 1.98 -4.68
CA ILE A 227 -5.41 2.33 -4.57
C ILE A 227 -5.22 3.20 -3.34
N GLY A 228 -4.27 2.85 -2.49
CA GLY A 228 -3.98 3.59 -1.27
C GLY A 228 -2.68 3.16 -0.64
N PRO A 229 -2.27 3.80 0.47
CA PRO A 229 -1.01 3.46 1.13
C PRO A 229 -1.02 2.01 1.61
N ALA A 230 0.00 1.24 1.24
CA ALA A 230 0.06 -0.20 1.48
C ALA A 230 -0.10 -0.54 2.97
N ASP A 231 0.51 0.25 3.87
CA ASP A 231 0.41 0.06 5.32
C ASP A 231 -0.98 0.36 5.89
N LEU A 232 -1.72 1.29 5.28
CA LEU A 232 -3.10 1.62 5.68
C LEU A 232 -4.10 0.58 5.17
N ILE A 233 -3.85 -0.01 4.00
CA ILE A 233 -4.64 -1.12 3.45
C ILE A 233 -4.43 -2.39 4.28
N LEU A 234 -3.17 -2.70 4.62
CA LEU A 234 -2.80 -3.82 5.50
C LEU A 234 -3.42 -3.73 6.89
N ALA A 235 -3.63 -2.51 7.38
CA ALA A 235 -4.30 -2.23 8.64
C ALA A 235 -5.80 -2.58 8.63
N GLY A 236 -6.42 -2.70 7.44
CA GLY A 236 -7.81 -3.12 7.26
C GLY A 236 -8.07 -4.62 7.53
N SER A 237 -7.03 -5.43 7.71
CA SER A 237 -7.14 -6.86 8.00
C SER A 237 -6.73 -7.19 9.44
N ASN A 238 -7.66 -6.95 10.38
CA ASN A 238 -7.57 -7.33 11.81
C ASN A 238 -6.49 -6.63 12.66
N GLU A 239 -5.91 -5.51 12.23
CA GLU A 239 -5.11 -4.69 13.16
C GLU A 239 -6.06 -3.83 14.03
N PRO A 240 -5.87 -3.73 15.35
CA PRO A 240 -6.68 -2.81 16.15
C PRO A 240 -6.44 -1.38 15.65
N ILE A 241 -7.53 -0.62 15.46
CA ILE A 241 -7.55 0.78 14.96
C ILE A 241 -6.44 1.62 15.60
N SER A 242 -6.15 1.34 16.87
CA SER A 242 -5.10 1.94 17.68
C SER A 242 -3.69 1.89 17.05
N ALA A 243 -3.29 0.80 16.40
CA ALA A 243 -1.96 0.67 15.80
C ALA A 243 -1.86 1.34 14.42
N VAL A 244 -2.96 1.36 13.66
CA VAL A 244 -3.12 2.12 12.41
C VAL A 244 -2.93 3.62 12.68
N LEU A 245 -3.54 4.07 13.77
CA LEU A 245 -3.57 5.44 14.23
C LEU A 245 -2.18 5.93 14.71
N VAL A 246 -1.44 5.05 15.39
CA VAL A 246 -0.05 5.29 15.83
C VAL A 246 0.86 5.57 14.63
N ARG A 247 0.79 4.74 13.59
CA ARG A 247 1.64 4.89 12.40
C ARG A 247 1.29 6.15 11.60
N ALA A 248 -0.01 6.45 11.46
CA ALA A 248 -0.46 7.68 10.82
C ALA A 248 0.08 8.93 11.52
N LEU A 249 0.09 8.93 12.87
CA LEU A 249 0.60 10.03 13.69
C LEU A 249 2.12 10.22 13.63
N GLU A 250 2.89 9.15 13.46
CA GLU A 250 4.36 9.23 13.33
C GLU A 250 4.79 9.93 12.04
N GLN A 251 3.97 9.85 11.00
CA GLN A 251 4.27 10.30 9.64
C GLN A 251 3.69 11.68 9.30
N THR A 252 2.81 12.23 10.13
CA THR A 252 2.15 13.51 9.80
C THR A 252 3.05 14.72 10.09
N ASP A 253 3.13 15.63 9.13
CA ASP A 253 3.70 16.97 9.33
C ASP A 253 2.84 17.78 10.32
N ILE A 254 3.48 18.64 11.12
CA ILE A 254 2.91 19.30 12.32
C ILE A 254 1.65 20.11 12.02
N LYS A 255 1.45 20.51 10.77
CA LYS A 255 0.30 21.32 10.31
C LYS A 255 -1.03 20.56 10.25
N ASN A 256 -1.02 19.22 10.15
CA ASN A 256 -2.23 18.39 10.07
C ASN A 256 -2.56 17.65 11.38
N LEU A 257 -1.74 17.83 12.43
CA LEU A 257 -1.92 17.20 13.75
C LEU A 257 -3.25 17.59 14.42
N GLY A 258 -3.81 18.75 14.06
CA GLY A 258 -5.07 19.25 14.62
C GLY A 258 -6.30 18.42 14.26
N GLU A 259 -6.43 18.06 12.98
CA GLU A 259 -7.55 17.26 12.49
C GLU A 259 -7.48 15.84 13.02
N ILE A 260 -6.27 15.26 13.05
CA ILE A 260 -6.03 13.93 13.61
C ILE A 260 -6.35 13.94 15.10
N ALA A 261 -5.84 14.89 15.88
CA ALA A 261 -6.13 15.03 17.31
C ALA A 261 -7.64 15.13 17.61
N GLU A 262 -8.40 15.80 16.74
CA GLU A 262 -9.86 15.90 16.86
C GLU A 262 -10.54 14.54 16.61
N THR A 263 -10.12 13.80 15.58
CA THR A 263 -10.57 12.42 15.31
C THR A 263 -10.21 11.47 16.46
N LEU A 264 -8.98 11.53 17.00
CA LEU A 264 -8.55 10.73 18.17
C LEU A 264 -9.44 10.99 19.40
N SER A 265 -9.80 12.25 19.60
CA SER A 265 -10.68 12.68 20.67
C SER A 265 -12.07 12.06 20.55
N GLN A 266 -12.56 11.76 19.35
CA GLN A 266 -13.85 11.08 19.16
C GLN A 266 -13.78 9.57 19.47
N LEU A 267 -12.60 8.95 19.35
CA LEU A 267 -12.37 7.52 19.59
C LEU A 267 -12.20 7.15 21.09
N GLY A 268 -11.82 8.10 21.95
CA GLY A 268 -11.76 7.87 23.40
C GLY A 268 -10.63 6.91 23.85
N LEU A 269 -10.93 5.99 24.78
CA LEU A 269 -9.93 5.13 25.46
C LEU A 269 -9.17 4.19 24.51
N GLU A 270 -9.69 3.91 23.32
CA GLU A 270 -9.04 3.08 22.30
C GLU A 270 -7.79 3.75 21.69
N ALA A 271 -7.65 5.07 21.85
CA ALA A 271 -6.50 5.84 21.37
C ALA A 271 -5.36 5.99 22.41
N THR A 272 -5.41 5.28 23.56
CA THR A 272 -4.39 5.37 24.62
C THR A 272 -2.97 5.07 24.15
N VAL A 273 -2.80 4.26 23.10
CA VAL A 273 -1.51 3.97 22.46
C VAL A 273 -0.87 5.20 21.79
N ALA A 274 -1.64 6.23 21.45
CA ALA A 274 -1.14 7.46 20.84
C ALA A 274 -0.56 8.44 21.88
N VAL A 275 -0.76 8.18 23.18
CA VAL A 275 -0.33 9.08 24.27
C VAL A 275 1.17 9.38 24.22
N PRO A 276 2.10 8.41 24.07
CA PRO A 276 3.54 8.71 24.03
C PRO A 276 3.95 9.59 22.83
N ILE A 277 3.25 9.45 21.70
CA ILE A 277 3.55 10.19 20.46
C ILE A 277 3.04 11.63 20.58
N LEU A 278 1.79 11.79 21.01
CA LEU A 278 1.22 13.10 21.30
C LEU A 278 2.01 13.83 22.39
N GLN A 279 2.54 13.11 23.38
CA GLN A 279 3.48 13.63 24.38
C GLN A 279 4.74 14.22 23.76
N ALA A 280 5.39 13.50 22.86
CA ALA A 280 6.57 13.99 22.16
C ALA A 280 6.29 15.22 21.29
N LYS A 281 5.05 15.38 20.81
CA LYS A 281 4.62 16.48 19.94
C LYS A 281 4.07 17.71 20.70
N LEU A 282 3.90 17.64 22.02
CA LEU A 282 3.51 18.81 22.85
C LEU A 282 4.54 19.95 22.83
N GLY A 283 5.80 19.69 22.47
CA GLY A 283 6.89 20.65 22.52
C GLY A 283 7.04 21.59 21.31
N GLY A 284 6.06 21.66 20.41
CA GLY A 284 6.11 22.56 19.24
C GLY A 284 5.77 24.03 19.57
N ASP A 285 6.14 24.98 18.70
CA ASP A 285 5.99 26.42 18.94
C ASP A 285 4.60 27.00 18.53
N ASP A 286 3.73 26.22 17.88
CA ASP A 286 2.41 26.68 17.42
C ASP A 286 1.33 26.50 18.51
N PRO A 287 0.77 27.59 19.08
CA PRO A 287 -0.22 27.51 20.15
C PRO A 287 -1.52 26.80 19.75
N LYS A 288 -1.90 26.83 18.46
CA LYS A 288 -3.10 26.14 17.97
C LYS A 288 -2.89 24.64 17.99
N VAL A 289 -1.73 24.19 17.52
CA VAL A 289 -1.35 22.77 17.54
C VAL A 289 -1.20 22.29 18.98
N GLN A 290 -0.54 23.07 19.85
CA GLN A 290 -0.42 22.76 21.27
C GLN A 290 -1.80 22.57 21.92
N PHE A 291 -2.74 23.48 21.68
CA PHE A 291 -4.11 23.38 22.19
C PHE A 291 -4.82 22.10 21.72
N GLN A 292 -4.71 21.77 20.44
CA GLN A 292 -5.35 20.58 19.87
C GLN A 292 -4.76 19.29 20.43
N VAL A 293 -3.43 19.18 20.49
CA VAL A 293 -2.71 18.01 21.05
C VAL A 293 -3.00 17.86 22.55
N ALA A 294 -2.94 18.95 23.30
CA ALA A 294 -3.28 19.01 24.73
C ALA A 294 -4.73 18.54 25.00
N SER A 295 -5.67 19.02 24.18
CA SER A 295 -7.08 18.66 24.31
C SER A 295 -7.33 17.18 24.02
N ALA A 296 -6.69 16.64 22.98
CA ALA A 296 -6.77 15.22 22.65
C ALA A 296 -6.16 14.34 23.75
N LEU A 297 -4.95 14.65 24.22
CA LEU A 297 -4.27 13.91 25.28
C LEU A 297 -5.13 13.76 26.54
N TYR A 298 -5.74 14.85 27.03
CA TYR A 298 -6.57 14.79 28.23
C TYR A 298 -7.85 13.96 28.02
N LYS A 299 -8.44 14.03 26.83
CA LYS A 299 -9.66 13.27 26.52
C LYS A 299 -9.39 11.78 26.34
N ILE A 300 -8.24 11.42 25.78
CA ILE A 300 -7.78 10.03 25.62
C ILE A 300 -7.40 9.43 26.96
N ASP A 301 -6.60 10.16 27.75
CA ASP A 301 -6.13 9.73 29.07
C ASP A 301 -6.16 10.90 30.07
N PRO A 302 -7.18 10.97 30.94
CA PRO A 302 -7.28 12.00 31.97
C PRO A 302 -6.11 12.04 32.96
N LEU A 303 -5.29 10.97 33.06
CA LEU A 303 -4.08 10.96 33.90
C LEU A 303 -3.01 11.93 33.39
N THR A 304 -3.07 12.33 32.12
CA THR A 304 -2.17 13.31 31.50
C THR A 304 -2.38 14.75 32.00
N LYS A 305 -3.41 15.01 32.82
CA LYS A 305 -3.75 16.33 33.37
C LYS A 305 -2.55 17.16 33.85
N LYS A 306 -1.63 16.55 34.60
CA LYS A 306 -0.46 17.25 35.18
C LYS A 306 0.50 17.82 34.13
N MET A 307 0.53 17.22 32.95
CA MET A 307 1.37 17.63 31.83
C MET A 307 0.64 18.59 30.88
N VAL A 308 -0.66 18.36 30.65
CA VAL A 308 -1.48 19.14 29.72
C VAL A 308 -1.75 20.56 30.24
N VAL A 309 -2.03 20.71 31.54
CA VAL A 309 -2.42 22.01 32.13
C VAL A 309 -1.33 23.09 31.96
N PRO A 310 -0.04 22.85 32.26
CA PRO A 310 1.01 23.85 32.04
C PRO A 310 1.10 24.32 30.58
N VAL A 311 0.98 23.41 29.62
CA VAL A 311 1.05 23.74 28.18
C VAL A 311 -0.12 24.64 27.79
N LEU A 312 -1.35 24.29 28.20
CA LEU A 312 -2.52 25.13 27.92
C LEU A 312 -2.42 26.54 28.56
N ILE A 313 -1.83 26.65 29.76
CA ILE A 313 -1.57 27.95 30.38
C ILE A 313 -0.59 28.77 29.54
N GLU A 314 0.46 28.15 29.01
CA GLU A 314 1.40 28.83 28.12
C GLU A 314 0.75 29.26 26.80
N SER A 315 -0.10 28.40 26.21
CA SER A 315 -0.83 28.69 24.98
C SER A 315 -1.82 29.86 25.10
N LEU A 316 -2.26 30.25 26.32
CA LEU A 316 -3.13 31.43 26.53
C LEU A 316 -2.49 32.75 26.05
N LYS A 317 -1.16 32.79 25.91
CA LYS A 317 -0.43 33.97 25.44
C LYS A 317 -0.66 34.28 23.95
N VAL A 318 -1.35 33.41 23.21
CA VAL A 318 -1.68 33.61 21.79
C VAL A 318 -2.49 34.89 21.58
N SER A 319 -2.25 35.62 20.48
CA SER A 319 -2.94 36.88 20.16
C SER A 319 -4.37 36.68 19.65
N ASP A 320 -4.69 35.51 19.11
CA ASP A 320 -6.01 35.15 18.59
C ASP A 320 -7.04 35.02 19.73
N LEU A 321 -8.04 35.90 19.76
CA LEU A 321 -9.06 35.95 20.79
C LEU A 321 -9.96 34.70 20.81
N ASN A 322 -10.27 34.12 19.64
CA ASN A 322 -11.13 32.95 19.53
C ASN A 322 -10.42 31.71 20.07
N LEU A 323 -9.18 31.49 19.64
CA LEU A 323 -8.35 30.39 20.14
C LEU A 323 -8.09 30.54 21.64
N ARG A 324 -7.80 31.75 22.11
CA ARG A 324 -7.61 32.04 23.54
C ARG A 324 -8.84 31.69 24.37
N THR A 325 -10.05 31.98 23.86
CA THR A 325 -11.31 31.64 24.52
C THR A 325 -11.52 30.12 24.60
N GLN A 326 -11.17 29.38 23.55
CA GLN A 326 -11.24 27.91 23.53
C GLN A 326 -10.28 27.29 24.55
N ILE A 327 -9.04 27.79 24.61
CA ILE A 327 -8.03 27.34 25.60
C ILE A 327 -8.53 27.58 27.03
N ALA A 328 -9.08 28.76 27.32
CA ALA A 328 -9.62 29.09 28.63
C ALA A 328 -10.79 28.17 29.03
N SER A 329 -11.71 27.89 28.10
CA SER A 329 -12.82 26.97 28.31
C SER A 329 -12.32 25.54 28.62
N LYS A 330 -11.31 25.08 27.90
CA LYS A 330 -10.73 23.75 28.12
C LYS A 330 -10.00 23.65 29.46
N LEU A 331 -9.26 24.67 29.87
CA LEU A 331 -8.64 24.73 31.19
C LEU A 331 -9.68 24.66 32.32
N TYR A 332 -10.80 25.35 32.16
CA TYR A 332 -11.93 25.28 33.09
C TYR A 332 -12.50 23.86 33.19
N GLU A 333 -12.67 23.17 32.05
CA GLU A 333 -13.13 21.76 32.00
C GLU A 333 -12.16 20.80 32.71
N ILE A 334 -10.84 20.93 32.45
CA ILE A 334 -9.80 20.03 32.95
C ILE A 334 -9.54 20.23 34.45
N SER A 335 -9.53 21.48 34.90
CA SER A 335 -9.22 21.81 36.28
C SER A 335 -10.02 23.00 36.79
N PRO A 336 -11.29 22.77 37.18
CA PRO A 336 -12.14 23.82 37.74
C PRO A 336 -11.54 24.52 38.97
N SER A 337 -10.70 23.82 39.75
CA SER A 337 -10.02 24.38 40.93
C SER A 337 -8.88 25.35 40.61
N LEU A 338 -8.38 25.34 39.37
CA LEU A 338 -7.37 26.27 38.87
C LEU A 338 -7.99 27.63 38.48
N VAL A 339 -9.33 27.69 38.41
CA VAL A 339 -10.15 28.88 38.11
C VAL A 339 -10.25 29.83 39.32
N GLY A 340 -9.29 29.76 40.24
CA GLY A 340 -9.07 30.80 41.23
C GLY A 340 -8.41 32.05 40.61
N ASN A 341 -7.92 32.94 41.49
CA ASN A 341 -7.29 34.21 41.12
C ASN A 341 -6.13 34.08 40.11
N GLU A 342 -5.43 32.95 40.02
CA GLU A 342 -4.28 32.77 39.10
C GLU A 342 -4.67 32.73 37.62
N ILE A 343 -5.68 31.94 37.23
CA ILE A 343 -6.15 31.94 35.83
C ILE A 343 -6.89 33.24 35.50
N ILE A 344 -7.72 33.74 36.42
CA ILE A 344 -8.44 35.02 36.23
C ILE A 344 -7.45 36.20 36.08
N SER A 345 -6.37 36.24 36.87
CA SER A 345 -5.34 37.29 36.76
C SER A 345 -4.47 37.18 35.50
N GLN A 346 -4.41 36.01 34.85
CA GLN A 346 -3.75 35.85 33.54
C GLN A 346 -4.70 36.09 32.36
N ILE A 347 -5.99 35.76 32.51
CA ILE A 347 -7.02 35.97 31.47
C ILE A 347 -7.44 37.44 31.38
N ILE A 348 -7.57 38.18 32.50
CA ILE A 348 -8.03 39.58 32.49
C ILE A 348 -7.09 40.51 31.68
N PRO A 349 -5.77 40.53 31.90
CA PRO A 349 -4.87 41.37 31.11
C PRO A 349 -4.82 40.98 29.63
N ALA A 350 -4.97 39.68 29.33
CA ALA A 350 -4.99 39.17 27.96
C ALA A 350 -6.30 39.58 27.24
N LEU A 351 -7.45 39.56 27.90
CA LEU A 351 -8.73 40.03 27.33
C LEU A 351 -8.80 41.55 27.17
N GLN A 352 -7.97 42.31 27.90
CA GLN A 352 -7.91 43.77 27.84
C GLN A 352 -6.93 44.30 26.77
N SER A 353 -6.11 43.45 26.16
CA SER A 353 -5.13 43.83 25.13
C SER A 353 -5.67 43.78 23.68
N SER A 354 -6.99 43.88 23.50
CA SER A 354 -7.66 43.94 22.19
C SER A 354 -7.72 45.35 21.62
#